data_AF-F2NJ22-F1
#
_entry.id   AF-F2NJ22-F1
#
_cell.length_a   1.000
_cell.length_b   1.000
_cell.length_c   1.000
_cell.angle_alpha   90.00
_cell.angle_beta   90.00
_cell.angle_gamma   90.00
#
_symmetry.space_group_name_H-M   'P 1'
#
loop_
_entity.id
_entity.type
_entity.pdbx_description
1 polymer ?
#
loop_
_entity_poly.entity_id
_entity_poly.type
_entity_poly.pdbx_seq_one_letter_code
_entity_poly.pdbx_strand_id
1 'polypeptide(L)'
;MPLECRKQLLDGSMTALFGRKQRLFVSFTEAVGNDPEEDVSRLLGLLWWLAYDSGLDVRELRNFPANNPEERRERLLNLSLLFEIAIASGKDNEVFIEAESSIWRTTSEPMRAFVSNWIGYHREWSKAVFELYDSRNSWKPNTTAKIGGIGIATKEKFPKLRVILDHDEKLIHFVELGEANKKVSFLPNFVNVADMPIIIDSRSTMI
;
A
#
# COMPACT_ATOMS: atom_id res chain seq x y z
N MET A 1 4.34 6.53 22.25
CA MET A 1 3.40 5.40 22.25
C MET A 1 4.18 4.13 21.92
N PRO A 2 3.91 2.97 22.56
CA PRO A 2 4.57 1.71 22.22
C PRO A 2 4.39 1.36 20.73
N LEU A 3 5.39 0.68 20.12
CA LEU A 3 5.34 0.28 18.71
C LEU A 3 4.11 -0.57 18.38
N GLU A 4 3.75 -1.48 19.29
CA GLU A 4 2.58 -2.35 19.12
C GLU A 4 1.26 -1.55 19.04
N CYS A 5 1.07 -0.54 19.90
CA CYS A 5 -0.11 0.31 19.86
C CYS A 5 -0.20 1.13 18.56
N ARG A 6 0.95 1.55 18.00
CA ARG A 6 1.02 2.27 16.71
C ARG A 6 0.60 1.38 15.55
N LYS A 7 1.12 0.16 15.52
CA LYS A 7 0.75 -0.84 14.53
C LYS A 7 -0.75 -1.19 14.63
N GLN A 8 -1.27 -1.41 15.83
CA GLN A 8 -2.70 -1.66 16.05
C GLN A 8 -3.59 -0.50 15.56
N LEU A 9 -3.16 0.74 15.80
CA LEU A 9 -3.88 1.93 15.32
C LEU A 9 -3.87 2.00 13.78
N LEU A 10 -2.72 1.78 13.15
CA LEU A 10 -2.61 1.72 11.70
C LEU A 10 -3.49 0.61 11.12
N ASP A 11 -3.36 -0.62 11.62
CA ASP A 11 -4.13 -1.78 11.16
C ASP A 11 -5.64 -1.55 11.32
N GLY A 12 -6.07 -1.00 12.47
CA GLY A 12 -7.47 -0.64 12.73
C GLY A 12 -7.99 0.44 11.78
N SER A 13 -7.21 1.49 11.55
CA SER A 13 -7.56 2.59 10.64
C SER A 13 -7.67 2.10 9.19
N MET A 14 -6.71 1.30 8.75
CA MET A 14 -6.69 0.73 7.39
C MET A 14 -7.84 -0.25 7.18
N THR A 15 -8.17 -1.05 8.19
CA THR A 15 -9.34 -1.92 8.18
C THR A 15 -10.63 -1.14 8.03
N ALA A 16 -10.77 -0.04 8.75
CA ALA A 16 -11.98 0.78 8.71
C ALA A 16 -12.15 1.49 7.37
N LEU A 17 -11.06 2.07 6.85
CA LEU A 17 -11.09 2.86 5.63
C LEU A 17 -11.15 2.00 4.36
N PHE A 18 -10.33 0.96 4.28
CA PHE A 18 -10.07 0.18 3.06
C PHE A 18 -10.51 -1.29 3.15
N GLY A 19 -10.96 -1.75 4.33
CA GLY A 19 -11.42 -3.13 4.49
C GLY A 19 -12.66 -3.44 3.65
N ARG A 20 -12.75 -4.68 3.14
CA ARG A 20 -13.78 -5.13 2.19
C ARG A 20 -15.22 -4.81 2.60
N LYS A 21 -15.52 -4.88 3.90
CA LYS A 21 -16.86 -4.66 4.47
C LYS A 21 -17.18 -3.20 4.78
N GLN A 22 -16.17 -2.38 5.03
CA GLN A 22 -16.35 -1.04 5.60
C GLN A 22 -16.28 0.04 4.52
N ARG A 23 -15.32 -0.06 3.58
CA ARG A 23 -15.19 0.81 2.38
C ARG A 23 -15.45 2.30 2.62
N LEU A 24 -15.17 2.79 3.84
CA LEU A 24 -15.54 4.13 4.26
C LEU A 24 -14.87 5.18 3.40
N PHE A 25 -13.63 4.92 2.96
CA PHE A 25 -12.89 5.83 2.11
C PHE A 25 -13.57 6.06 0.74
N VAL A 26 -14.10 5.01 0.12
CA VAL A 26 -14.83 5.13 -1.15
C VAL A 26 -16.12 5.92 -0.96
N SER A 27 -16.90 5.58 0.06
CA SER A 27 -18.14 6.31 0.37
C SER A 27 -17.89 7.79 0.69
N PHE A 28 -16.80 8.08 1.38
CA PHE A 28 -16.41 9.45 1.73
C PHE A 28 -15.99 10.24 0.49
N THR A 29 -15.08 9.69 -0.33
CA THR A 29 -14.63 10.35 -1.57
C THR A 29 -15.77 10.53 -2.58
N GLU A 30 -16.68 9.57 -2.71
CA GLU A 30 -17.88 9.72 -3.56
C GLU A 30 -18.84 10.82 -3.06
N ALA A 31 -18.95 11.03 -1.75
CA ALA A 31 -19.79 12.08 -1.18
C ALA A 31 -19.19 13.49 -1.35
N VAL A 32 -17.86 13.58 -1.34
CA VAL A 32 -17.08 14.82 -1.41
C VAL A 32 -16.85 15.29 -2.87
N GLY A 33 -16.74 14.36 -3.82
CA GLY A 33 -16.56 14.66 -5.24
C GLY A 33 -15.11 14.52 -5.73
N ASN A 34 -14.74 15.32 -6.74
CA ASN A 34 -13.50 15.12 -7.52
C ASN A 34 -12.25 15.86 -6.98
N ASP A 35 -12.40 16.79 -6.04
CA ASP A 35 -11.25 17.43 -5.39
C ASP A 35 -10.97 16.74 -4.06
N PRO A 36 -9.69 16.42 -3.74
CA PRO A 36 -9.35 16.02 -2.39
C PRO A 36 -9.62 17.20 -1.47
N GLU A 37 -10.71 17.13 -0.70
CA GLU A 37 -10.90 18.04 0.42
C GLU A 37 -9.66 17.97 1.32
N GLU A 38 -9.26 19.12 1.87
CA GLU A 38 -8.14 19.28 2.80
C GLU A 38 -8.11 18.18 3.90
N ASP A 39 -9.28 17.73 4.34
CA ASP A 39 -9.46 16.66 5.32
C ASP A 39 -9.09 15.26 4.79
N VAL A 40 -9.33 14.96 3.50
CA VAL A 40 -8.86 13.73 2.84
C VAL A 40 -7.34 13.72 2.82
N SER A 41 -6.72 14.83 2.40
CA SER A 41 -5.26 14.93 2.28
C SER A 41 -4.60 14.78 3.64
N ARG A 42 -5.16 15.41 4.68
CA ARG A 42 -4.74 15.25 6.08
C ARG A 42 -4.88 13.83 6.58
N LEU A 43 -6.01 13.17 6.33
CA LEU A 43 -6.22 11.78 6.75
C LEU A 43 -5.16 10.86 6.12
N LEU A 44 -4.94 10.96 4.81
CA LEU A 44 -3.94 10.15 4.11
C LEU A 44 -2.51 10.51 4.57
N GLY A 45 -2.23 11.78 4.84
CA GLY A 45 -0.96 12.23 5.39
C GLY A 45 -0.68 11.62 6.78
N LEU A 46 -1.71 11.55 7.62
CA LEU A 46 -1.65 10.88 8.92
C LEU A 46 -1.42 9.37 8.80
N LEU A 47 -2.02 8.70 7.80
CA LEU A 47 -1.76 7.28 7.55
C LEU A 47 -0.31 7.04 7.12
N TRP A 48 0.25 7.91 6.28
CA TRP A 48 1.68 7.86 5.94
C TRP A 48 2.57 8.10 7.16
N TRP A 49 2.22 9.06 8.01
CA TRP A 49 2.91 9.28 9.29
C TRP A 49 2.86 8.04 10.19
N LEU A 50 1.69 7.41 10.35
CA LEU A 50 1.56 6.17 11.13
C LEU A 50 2.37 5.01 10.54
N ALA A 51 2.40 4.89 9.21
CA ALA A 51 3.21 3.89 8.51
C ALA A 51 4.71 4.10 8.78
N TYR A 52 5.20 5.35 8.66
CA TYR A 52 6.56 5.72 9.01
C TYR A 52 6.88 5.39 10.47
N ASP A 53 6.03 5.82 11.40
CA ASP A 53 6.24 5.65 12.84
C ASP A 53 6.13 4.18 13.29
N SER A 54 5.49 3.34 12.47
CA SER A 54 5.44 1.88 12.63
C SER A 54 6.62 1.16 11.95
N GLY A 55 7.57 1.90 11.36
CA GLY A 55 8.74 1.34 10.69
C GLY A 55 8.44 0.67 9.35
N LEU A 56 7.35 1.04 8.69
CA LEU A 56 7.03 0.47 7.38
C LEU A 56 7.84 1.18 6.29
N ASP A 57 8.55 0.39 5.48
CA ASP A 57 9.26 0.89 4.30
C ASP A 57 9.16 -0.13 3.17
N VAL A 58 8.58 0.27 2.04
CA VAL A 58 8.40 -0.64 0.90
C VAL A 58 9.72 -1.19 0.35
N ARG A 59 10.84 -0.44 0.51
CA ARG A 59 12.18 -0.87 0.09
C ARG A 59 12.67 -2.09 0.87
N GLU A 60 12.21 -2.23 2.10
CA GLU A 60 12.55 -3.33 3.00
C GLU A 60 11.54 -4.48 2.90
N LEU A 61 10.25 -4.15 2.74
CA LEU A 61 9.16 -5.13 2.72
C LEU A 61 9.18 -6.05 1.49
N ARG A 62 9.86 -5.65 0.41
CA ARG A 62 9.97 -6.44 -0.84
C ARG A 62 10.78 -7.74 -0.73
N ASN A 63 11.54 -7.92 0.35
CA ASN A 63 12.31 -9.12 0.59
C ASN A 63 11.48 -10.11 1.42
N PHE A 64 11.06 -11.23 0.81
CA PHE A 64 10.17 -12.21 1.44
C PHE A 64 10.93 -13.47 1.90
N PRO A 65 11.25 -13.60 3.21
CA PRO A 65 12.03 -14.74 3.70
C PRO A 65 11.33 -16.07 3.42
N ALA A 66 12.05 -17.03 2.85
CA ALA A 66 11.51 -18.37 2.55
C ALA A 66 11.38 -19.26 3.78
N ASN A 67 12.28 -19.07 4.74
CA ASN A 67 12.38 -19.94 5.90
C ASN A 67 11.55 -19.44 7.10
N ASN A 68 10.81 -18.34 6.95
CA ASN A 68 9.98 -17.75 8.00
C ASN A 68 8.59 -17.34 7.46
N PRO A 69 7.62 -18.28 7.44
CA PRO A 69 6.29 -18.03 6.89
C PRO A 69 5.53 -16.90 7.57
N GLU A 70 5.66 -16.75 8.90
CA GLU A 70 4.98 -15.71 9.67
C GLU A 70 5.54 -14.32 9.35
N GLU A 71 6.87 -14.17 9.31
CA GLU A 71 7.48 -12.90 8.90
C GLU A 71 7.16 -12.54 7.45
N ARG A 72 7.19 -13.53 6.54
CA ARG A 72 6.78 -13.33 5.15
C ARG A 72 5.34 -12.81 5.08
N ARG A 73 4.44 -13.45 5.82
CA ARG A 73 3.02 -13.08 5.88
C ARG A 73 2.85 -11.65 6.41
N GLU A 74 3.54 -11.30 7.48
CA GLU A 74 3.51 -9.96 8.05
C GLU A 74 4.01 -8.91 7.05
N ARG A 75 5.11 -9.18 6.34
CA ARG A 75 5.64 -8.28 5.30
C ARG A 75 4.64 -8.07 4.17
N LEU A 76 3.97 -9.13 3.71
CA LEU A 76 2.94 -9.05 2.67
C LEU A 76 1.71 -8.27 3.14
N LEU A 77 1.32 -8.41 4.41
CA LEU A 77 0.26 -7.60 5.03
C LEU A 77 0.64 -6.12 5.05
N ASN A 78 1.81 -5.80 5.59
CA ASN A 78 2.33 -4.43 5.65
C ASN A 78 2.43 -3.80 4.26
N LEU A 79 2.90 -4.57 3.27
CA LEU A 79 2.96 -4.13 1.88
C LEU A 79 1.56 -3.83 1.34
N SER A 80 0.58 -4.70 1.61
CA SER A 80 -0.81 -4.47 1.18
C SER A 80 -1.43 -3.23 1.82
N LEU A 81 -1.07 -2.88 3.06
CA LEU A 81 -1.50 -1.63 3.69
C LEU A 81 -0.94 -0.43 2.93
N LEU A 82 0.38 -0.42 2.67
CA LEU A 82 1.03 0.66 1.94
C LEU A 82 0.46 0.85 0.53
N PHE A 83 0.06 -0.24 -0.15
CA PHE A 83 -0.56 -0.14 -1.46
C PHE A 83 -1.88 0.64 -1.45
N GLU A 84 -2.73 0.42 -0.46
CA GLU A 84 -4.02 1.13 -0.39
C GLU A 84 -3.79 2.63 -0.13
N ILE A 85 -2.84 2.98 0.74
CA ILE A 85 -2.46 4.38 1.00
C ILE A 85 -1.84 5.01 -0.27
N ALA A 86 -0.97 4.28 -0.96
CA ALA A 86 -0.31 4.74 -2.19
C ALA A 86 -1.31 5.01 -3.33
N ILE A 87 -2.27 4.12 -3.54
CA ILE A 87 -3.33 4.33 -4.55
C ILE A 87 -4.16 5.56 -4.18
N ALA A 88 -4.53 5.72 -2.91
CA ALA A 88 -5.33 6.85 -2.47
C ALA A 88 -4.60 8.20 -2.57
N SER A 89 -3.26 8.20 -2.41
CA SER A 89 -2.44 9.42 -2.34
C SER A 89 -1.71 9.77 -3.64
N GLY A 90 -1.59 8.85 -4.61
CA GLY A 90 -0.67 9.02 -5.74
C GLY A 90 -0.92 10.21 -6.67
N LYS A 91 -2.09 10.85 -6.61
CA LYS A 91 -2.41 12.09 -7.34
C LYS A 91 -2.31 13.37 -6.51
N ASP A 92 -2.21 13.26 -5.19
CA ASP A 92 -2.34 14.37 -4.28
C ASP A 92 -0.99 14.68 -3.60
N ASN A 93 -0.43 15.84 -3.95
CA ASN A 93 0.83 16.29 -3.37
C ASN A 93 0.68 16.81 -1.94
N GLU A 94 -0.49 17.32 -1.57
CA GLU A 94 -0.76 17.86 -0.24
C GLU A 94 -0.67 16.76 0.82
N VAL A 95 -1.07 15.53 0.48
CA VAL A 95 -0.88 14.35 1.34
C VAL A 95 0.56 14.21 1.83
N PHE A 96 1.53 14.38 0.93
CA PHE A 96 2.95 14.20 1.26
C PHE A 96 3.53 15.40 2.01
N ILE A 97 2.99 16.60 1.78
CA ILE A 97 3.33 17.80 2.56
C ILE A 97 2.84 17.65 4.00
N GLU A 98 1.60 17.17 4.18
CA GLU A 98 1.01 16.91 5.49
C GLU A 98 1.76 15.78 6.23
N ALA A 99 2.11 14.70 5.51
CA ALA A 99 2.89 13.60 6.08
C ALA A 99 4.29 14.07 6.53
N GLU A 100 5.04 14.79 5.69
CA GLU A 100 6.37 15.30 6.03
C GLU A 100 6.30 16.26 7.22
N SER A 101 5.36 17.21 7.20
CA SER A 101 5.14 18.15 8.29
C SER A 101 4.81 17.44 9.60
N SER A 102 3.98 16.40 9.55
CA SER A 102 3.61 15.60 10.72
C SER A 102 4.80 14.82 11.28
N ILE A 103 5.59 14.16 10.42
CA ILE A 103 6.78 13.41 10.85
C ILE A 103 7.85 14.35 11.42
N TRP A 104 8.10 15.50 10.79
CA TRP A 104 9.09 16.47 11.28
C TRP A 104 8.76 17.02 12.67
N ARG A 105 7.48 17.19 13.00
CA ARG A 105 7.06 17.63 14.34
C ARG A 105 7.38 16.60 15.42
N THR A 106 7.45 15.32 15.06
CA THR A 106 7.72 14.21 15.99
C THR A 106 9.15 13.67 15.89
N THR A 107 10.01 14.28 15.07
CA THR A 107 11.34 13.77 14.74
C THR A 107 12.43 14.80 15.07
N SER A 108 13.58 14.34 15.58
CA SER A 108 14.72 15.21 15.85
C SER A 108 15.32 15.77 14.55
N GLU A 109 15.92 16.96 14.64
CA GLU A 109 16.52 17.64 13.47
C GLU A 109 17.51 16.78 12.67
N PRO A 110 18.43 16.00 13.28
CA PRO A 110 19.36 15.15 12.54
C PRO A 110 18.68 14.08 11.68
N MET A 111 17.45 13.68 12.03
CA MET A 111 16.69 12.65 11.33
C MET A 111 15.84 13.22 10.19
N ARG A 112 15.71 14.54 10.04
CA ARG A 112 14.87 15.16 9.00
C ARG A 112 15.32 14.83 7.58
N ALA A 113 16.63 14.74 7.34
CA ALA A 113 17.15 14.33 6.03
C ALA A 113 16.72 12.89 5.65
N PHE A 114 16.70 11.99 6.63
CA PHE A 114 16.18 10.64 6.44
C PHE A 114 14.68 10.65 6.14
N VAL A 115 13.90 11.44 6.88
CA VAL A 115 12.45 11.60 6.66
C VAL A 115 12.17 12.10 5.25
N SER A 116 12.84 13.15 4.79
CA SER A 116 12.61 13.68 3.45
C SER A 116 12.98 12.69 2.36
N ASN A 117 14.02 11.87 2.57
CA ASN A 117 14.33 10.78 1.64
C ASN A 117 13.24 9.70 1.63
N TRP A 118 12.75 9.30 2.81
CA TRP A 118 11.67 8.33 2.93
C TRP A 118 10.38 8.82 2.26
N ILE A 119 9.98 10.07 2.52
CA ILE A 119 8.80 10.70 1.90
C ILE A 119 8.99 10.82 0.39
N GLY A 120 10.14 11.30 -0.07
CA GLY A 120 10.44 11.45 -1.49
C GLY A 120 10.30 10.13 -2.24
N TYR A 121 10.86 9.05 -1.70
CA TYR A 121 10.71 7.71 -2.29
C TYR A 121 9.24 7.27 -2.33
N HIS A 122 8.51 7.37 -1.21
CA HIS A 122 7.12 6.90 -1.13
C HIS A 122 6.17 7.74 -1.98
N ARG A 123 6.46 9.02 -2.20
CA ARG A 123 5.72 9.87 -3.14
C ARG A 123 5.85 9.38 -4.57
N GLU A 124 7.08 9.16 -5.05
CA GLU A 124 7.29 8.66 -6.42
C GLU A 124 6.76 7.23 -6.58
N TRP A 125 6.92 6.40 -5.56
CA TRP A 125 6.31 5.07 -5.56
C TRP A 125 4.78 5.13 -5.63
N SER A 126 4.14 6.04 -4.89
CA SER A 126 2.68 6.19 -4.90
C SER A 126 2.16 6.66 -6.25
N LYS A 127 2.86 7.56 -6.94
CA LYS A 127 2.53 7.94 -8.32
C LYS A 127 2.59 6.72 -9.25
N ALA A 128 3.67 5.95 -9.20
CA ALA A 128 3.83 4.77 -10.04
C ALA A 128 2.77 3.69 -9.74
N VAL A 129 2.42 3.49 -8.46
CA VAL A 129 1.33 2.60 -8.05
C VAL A 129 -0.02 3.09 -8.55
N PHE A 130 -0.27 4.41 -8.49
CA PHE A 130 -1.49 5.00 -9.00
C PHE A 130 -1.62 4.82 -10.52
N GLU A 131 -0.56 5.12 -11.28
CA GLU A 131 -0.52 4.93 -12.74
C GLU A 131 -0.73 3.46 -13.12
N LEU A 132 -0.11 2.56 -12.36
CA LEU A 132 -0.33 1.13 -12.48
C LEU A 132 -1.82 0.78 -12.27
N TYR A 133 -2.44 1.28 -11.19
CA TYR A 133 -3.87 1.09 -10.95
C TYR A 133 -4.75 1.69 -12.05
N ASP A 134 -4.44 2.88 -12.56
CA ASP A 134 -5.23 3.55 -13.60
C ASP A 134 -5.19 2.77 -14.93
N SER A 135 -4.05 2.18 -15.26
CA SER A 135 -3.84 1.33 -16.44
C SER A 135 -4.40 -0.09 -16.31
N ARG A 136 -5.02 -0.47 -15.19
CA ARG A 136 -5.47 -1.86 -14.91
C ARG A 136 -6.30 -2.53 -16.00
N ASN A 137 -7.06 -1.76 -16.77
CA ASN A 137 -7.93 -2.27 -17.83
C ASN A 137 -7.14 -2.75 -19.07
N SER A 138 -5.89 -2.31 -19.24
CA SER A 138 -5.03 -2.77 -20.34
C SER A 138 -4.19 -3.99 -19.98
N TRP A 139 -4.26 -4.47 -18.74
CA TRP A 139 -3.47 -5.62 -18.31
C TRP A 139 -4.02 -6.88 -18.97
N LYS A 140 -3.11 -7.70 -19.47
CA LYS A 140 -3.46 -9.02 -19.97
C LYS A 140 -3.53 -10.00 -18.80
N PRO A 141 -4.43 -11.00 -18.84
CA PRO A 141 -4.34 -12.15 -17.96
C PRO A 141 -2.94 -12.74 -18.12
N ASN A 142 -2.16 -12.73 -17.04
CA ASN A 142 -0.78 -13.19 -17.07
C ASN A 142 -0.68 -14.45 -16.19
N THR A 143 0.02 -15.44 -16.71
CA THR A 143 0.04 -16.82 -16.24
C THR A 143 1.08 -17.08 -15.15
N THR A 144 1.89 -16.09 -14.77
CA THR A 144 2.93 -16.25 -13.73
C THR A 144 2.73 -15.27 -12.57
N ALA A 145 1.72 -15.58 -11.75
CA ALA A 145 1.62 -15.00 -10.42
C ALA A 145 2.92 -15.25 -9.62
N LYS A 146 3.35 -14.26 -8.84
CA LYS A 146 4.51 -14.37 -7.94
C LYS A 146 4.09 -13.84 -6.58
N ILE A 147 4.56 -14.48 -5.51
CA ILE A 147 4.38 -14.00 -4.14
C ILE A 147 4.94 -12.57 -4.03
N GLY A 148 4.17 -11.66 -3.46
CA GLY A 148 4.51 -10.24 -3.36
C GLY A 148 4.32 -9.44 -4.65
N GLY A 149 3.97 -10.10 -5.76
CA GLY A 149 3.47 -9.44 -6.96
C GLY A 149 2.10 -8.82 -6.73
N ILE A 150 1.62 -8.12 -7.74
CA ILE A 150 0.33 -7.42 -7.70
C ILE A 150 -0.66 -8.14 -8.60
N GLY A 151 -1.92 -8.18 -8.19
CA GLY A 151 -2.99 -8.57 -9.09
C GLY A 151 -4.31 -7.85 -8.81
N ILE A 152 -5.21 -7.99 -9.78
CA ILE A 152 -6.55 -7.45 -9.72
C ILE A 152 -7.56 -8.49 -10.23
N ALA A 153 -8.62 -8.68 -9.47
CA ALA A 153 -9.71 -9.57 -9.84
C ALA A 153 -10.66 -8.85 -10.81
N THR A 154 -10.74 -9.34 -12.05
CA THR A 154 -11.43 -8.64 -13.15
C THR A 154 -12.95 -8.73 -13.09
N LYS A 155 -13.49 -9.67 -12.30
CA LYS A 155 -14.93 -9.90 -12.13
C LYS A 155 -15.54 -9.23 -10.90
N GLU A 156 -14.74 -8.52 -10.11
CA GLU A 156 -15.29 -7.78 -8.98
C GLU A 156 -16.01 -6.53 -9.46
N LYS A 157 -17.17 -6.22 -8.85
CA LYS A 157 -17.89 -4.96 -9.11
C LYS A 157 -17.02 -3.73 -8.87
N PHE A 158 -16.09 -3.84 -7.91
CA PHE A 158 -15.14 -2.79 -7.56
C PHE A 158 -13.74 -3.42 -7.53
N PRO A 159 -13.05 -3.48 -8.68
CA PRO A 159 -11.73 -4.09 -8.78
C PRO A 159 -10.73 -3.32 -7.92
N LYS A 160 -10.07 -4.03 -7.00
CA LYS A 160 -9.02 -3.50 -6.13
C LYS A 160 -7.69 -4.18 -6.44
N LEU A 161 -6.62 -3.39 -6.42
CA LEU A 161 -5.26 -3.87 -6.54
C LEU A 161 -4.85 -4.57 -5.24
N ARG A 162 -4.33 -5.79 -5.34
CA ARG A 162 -3.99 -6.61 -4.17
C ARG A 162 -2.61 -7.23 -4.30
N VAL A 163 -1.96 -7.44 -3.16
CA VAL A 163 -0.71 -8.19 -3.05
C VAL A 163 -0.99 -9.68 -3.08
N ILE A 164 -0.28 -10.41 -3.92
CA ILE A 164 -0.36 -11.87 -4.04
C ILE A 164 0.31 -12.49 -2.82
N LEU A 165 -0.46 -13.28 -2.07
CA LEU A 165 -0.01 -13.98 -0.86
C LEU A 165 0.66 -15.31 -1.20
N ASP A 166 -0.05 -16.14 -1.96
CA ASP A 166 0.36 -17.45 -2.45
C ASP A 166 -0.44 -17.79 -3.71
N HIS A 167 -0.02 -18.83 -4.45
CA HIS A 167 -0.76 -19.33 -5.60
C HIS A 167 -0.47 -20.82 -5.81
N ASP A 168 -1.44 -21.50 -6.43
CA ASP A 168 -1.31 -22.85 -6.95
C ASP A 168 -1.85 -22.91 -8.40
N GLU A 169 -1.94 -24.11 -8.99
CA GLU A 169 -2.45 -24.29 -10.35
C GLU A 169 -3.92 -23.88 -10.53
N LYS A 170 -4.70 -23.85 -9.44
CA LYS A 170 -6.14 -23.62 -9.44
C LYS A 170 -6.52 -22.23 -8.97
N LEU A 171 -5.76 -21.65 -8.05
CA LEU A 171 -6.12 -20.43 -7.33
C LEU A 171 -4.93 -19.49 -7.16
N ILE A 172 -5.22 -18.20 -7.32
CA ILE A 172 -4.36 -17.11 -6.87
C ILE A 172 -4.98 -16.54 -5.61
N HIS A 173 -4.18 -16.40 -4.57
CA HIS A 173 -4.61 -15.87 -3.29
C HIS A 173 -4.01 -14.49 -3.04
N PHE A 174 -4.83 -13.61 -2.51
CA PHE A 174 -4.45 -12.26 -2.16
C PHE A 174 -4.59 -11.99 -0.67
N VAL A 175 -3.78 -11.06 -0.19
CA VAL A 175 -3.97 -10.44 1.12
C VAL A 175 -5.30 -9.68 1.14
N GLU A 176 -6.08 -9.86 2.20
CA GLU A 176 -7.31 -9.09 2.45
C GLU A 176 -7.14 -8.31 3.77
N LEU A 177 -7.50 -7.02 3.75
CA LEU A 177 -7.44 -6.18 4.93
C LEU A 177 -8.68 -6.36 5.80
N GLY A 178 -8.49 -6.36 7.11
CA GLY A 178 -9.58 -6.24 8.07
C GLY A 178 -9.92 -7.46 8.91
N GLU A 179 -9.37 -8.63 8.60
CA GLU A 179 -9.43 -9.78 9.50
C GLU A 179 -8.12 -10.55 9.40
N ALA A 180 -7.41 -10.68 10.53
CA ALA A 180 -6.21 -11.51 10.61
C ALA A 180 -6.54 -12.91 10.04
N ASN A 181 -5.66 -13.44 9.20
CA ASN A 181 -5.81 -14.76 8.56
C ASN A 181 -6.81 -14.87 7.39
N LYS A 182 -7.43 -13.79 6.91
CA LYS A 182 -8.23 -13.88 5.68
C LYS A 182 -7.42 -13.60 4.42
N LYS A 183 -7.48 -14.57 3.51
CA LYS A 183 -7.08 -14.44 2.11
C LYS A 183 -8.31 -14.48 1.23
N VAL A 184 -8.26 -13.81 0.09
CA VAL A 184 -9.29 -13.93 -0.96
C VAL A 184 -8.70 -14.65 -2.15
N SER A 185 -9.44 -15.61 -2.69
CA SER A 185 -8.96 -16.52 -3.73
C SER A 185 -9.74 -16.32 -5.02
N PHE A 186 -9.04 -16.34 -6.15
CA PHE A 186 -9.65 -16.24 -7.46
C PHE A 186 -9.03 -17.25 -8.41
N LEU A 187 -9.81 -17.67 -9.42
CA LEU A 187 -9.28 -18.49 -10.51
C LEU A 187 -8.31 -17.64 -11.35
N PRO A 188 -7.17 -18.20 -11.81
CA PRO A 188 -6.17 -17.48 -12.60
C PRO A 188 -6.74 -16.72 -13.80
N ASN A 189 -7.72 -17.28 -14.50
CA ASN A 189 -8.36 -16.64 -15.67
C ASN A 189 -9.17 -15.38 -15.33
N PHE A 190 -9.41 -15.09 -14.05
CA PHE A 190 -10.12 -13.90 -13.59
C PHE A 190 -9.19 -12.93 -12.85
N VAL A 191 -7.88 -13.10 -13.01
CA VAL A 191 -6.87 -12.28 -12.39
C VAL A 191 -5.94 -11.73 -13.47
N ASN A 192 -5.79 -10.41 -13.48
CA ASN A 192 -4.67 -9.78 -14.17
C ASN A 192 -3.56 -9.54 -13.16
N VAL A 193 -2.32 -9.91 -13.49
CA VAL A 193 -1.16 -9.69 -12.62
C VAL A 193 -0.19 -8.70 -13.25
N ALA A 194 0.48 -7.93 -12.41
CA ALA A 194 1.54 -7.02 -12.78
C ALA A 194 2.70 -7.12 -11.79
N ASP A 195 3.89 -6.73 -12.25
CA ASP A 195 5.04 -6.57 -11.37
C ASP A 195 4.86 -5.34 -10.47
N MET A 196 5.47 -5.40 -9.29
CA MET A 196 5.47 -4.28 -8.38
C MET A 196 6.30 -3.12 -8.94
N PRO A 197 5.80 -1.86 -8.90
CA PRO A 197 6.61 -0.70 -9.28
C PRO A 197 7.84 -0.58 -8.39
N ILE A 198 9.02 -0.41 -9.01
CA ILE A 198 10.28 -0.18 -8.32
C ILE A 198 10.79 1.19 -8.74
N ILE A 199 11.01 2.06 -7.76
CA ILE A 199 11.67 3.34 -7.99
C ILE A 199 13.17 3.10 -7.84
N ILE A 200 13.92 3.31 -8.93
CA ILE A 200 15.38 3.25 -8.89
C ILE A 200 15.86 4.60 -8.37
N ASP A 201 16.36 4.62 -7.14
CA ASP A 201 16.99 5.82 -6.60
C ASP A 201 18.33 6.04 -7.32
N SER A 202 18.37 7.05 -8.19
CA SER A 202 19.57 7.47 -8.92
C SER A 202 20.71 7.93 -8.00
N ARG A 203 20.47 8.10 -6.69
CA ARG A 203 21.51 8.40 -5.70
C ARG A 203 22.19 7.16 -5.13
N SER A 204 21.68 5.96 -5.40
CA SER A 204 22.26 4.69 -4.93
C SER A 204 23.32 4.10 -5.88
N THR A 205 23.64 4.77 -6.99
CA THR A 205 24.68 4.35 -7.96
C THR A 205 26.03 5.03 -7.72
N MET A 206 26.19 5.79 -6.64
CA MET A 206 27.49 6.32 -6.19
C MET A 206 27.92 5.61 -4.89
N ILE A 207 28.25 4.33 -4.99
CA ILE A 207 29.15 3.64 -4.05
C ILE A 207 30.14 2.84 -4.89
#